data_AF-A0A821A701-F1
#
_entry.id   AF-A0A821A701-F1
#
_cell.length_a   1.000
_cell.length_b   1.000
_cell.length_c   1.000
_cell.angle_alpha   90.00
_cell.angle_beta   90.00
_cell.angle_gamma   90.00
#
_symmetry.space_group_name_H-M   'P 1'
#
loop_
_entity.id
_entity.type
_entity.pdbx_description
1 polymer ?
#
loop_
_entity_poly.entity_id
_entity_poly.type
_entity_poly.pdbx_seq_one_letter_code
_entity_poly.pdbx_strand_id
1 'polypeptide(L)'
;CSLTETLLDFEAGGSLPVGYGNFTWTGANILNGATYNPISGYHVVTCGGSYVMFTSGTITMQKIPTGTTFSLNSFLATAAWYDNLNLTISGRLSSTVIYSTNIILQVFSITVVNLNWSGIDTMT
;
A
#
# COMPACT_ATOMS: atom_id res chain seq x y z
N CYS A 1 4.33 -14.71 5.74
CA CYS A 1 3.19 -14.05 5.07
C CYS A 1 3.33 -14.40 3.59
N SER A 2 2.43 -15.19 3.01
CA SER A 2 2.52 -15.56 1.59
C SER A 2 1.37 -14.92 0.83
N LEU A 3 1.67 -13.87 0.09
CA LEU A 3 0.87 -13.51 -1.08
C LEU A 3 1.60 -14.13 -2.27
N THR A 4 1.30 -15.39 -2.56
CA THR A 4 1.65 -16.01 -3.84
C THR A 4 0.66 -15.50 -4.87
N GLU A 5 1.02 -14.42 -5.56
CA GLU A 5 0.44 -14.07 -6.85
C GLU A 5 1.53 -14.08 -7.90
N THR A 6 1.21 -14.77 -8.99
CA THR A 6 2.00 -14.98 -10.19
C THR A 6 2.63 -13.67 -10.66
N LEU A 7 3.96 -13.66 -10.78
CA LEU A 7 4.78 -12.55 -11.28
C LEU A 7 4.25 -12.04 -12.62
N LEU A 8 3.51 -10.93 -12.59
CA LEU A 8 3.69 -9.93 -13.63
C LEU A 8 5.10 -9.39 -13.39
N ASP A 9 5.97 -9.55 -14.38
CA ASP A 9 7.37 -9.15 -14.30
C ASP A 9 7.46 -7.62 -14.17
N PHE A 10 7.39 -7.15 -12.92
CA PHE A 10 7.56 -5.75 -12.60
C PHE A 10 9.05 -5.46 -12.63
N GLU A 11 9.52 -4.81 -13.70
CA GLU A 11 10.82 -4.17 -13.64
C GLU A 11 10.79 -3.15 -12.49
N ALA A 12 11.80 -3.22 -11.61
CA ALA A 12 11.92 -2.29 -10.49
C ALA A 12 11.93 -0.85 -11.04
N GLY A 13 11.00 -0.01 -10.57
CA GLY A 13 10.81 1.36 -11.06
C GLY A 13 9.50 1.60 -11.84
N GLY A 14 8.67 0.57 -12.04
CA GLY A 14 7.35 0.69 -12.68
C GLY A 14 6.24 1.17 -11.74
N SER A 15 5.16 1.72 -12.31
CA SER A 15 3.91 1.95 -11.59
C SER A 15 3.09 0.66 -11.48
N LEU A 16 2.25 0.57 -10.45
CA LEU A 16 1.29 -0.53 -10.34
C LEU A 16 0.29 -0.47 -11.51
N PRO A 17 0.06 -1.56 -12.27
CA PRO A 17 -0.85 -1.55 -13.40
C PRO A 17 -2.28 -1.29 -12.98
N VAL A 18 -3.01 -0.59 -13.85
CA VAL A 18 -4.47 -0.49 -13.73
C VAL A 18 -5.06 -1.90 -13.78
N GLY A 19 -5.98 -2.18 -12.86
CA GLY A 19 -6.64 -3.48 -12.77
C GLY A 19 -5.99 -4.45 -11.79
N TYR A 20 -4.78 -4.17 -11.27
CA TYR A 20 -4.19 -5.00 -10.23
C TYR A 20 -5.11 -5.06 -9.00
N GLY A 21 -5.52 -6.27 -8.60
CA GLY A 21 -6.49 -6.50 -7.54
C GLY A 21 -7.92 -5.99 -7.84
N ASN A 22 -8.26 -5.70 -9.10
CA ASN A 22 -9.50 -5.00 -9.51
C ASN A 22 -9.59 -3.56 -8.98
N PHE A 23 -8.46 -2.85 -8.96
CA PHE A 23 -8.37 -1.45 -8.58
C PHE A 23 -7.62 -0.63 -9.63
N THR A 24 -7.95 0.65 -9.70
CA THR A 24 -7.09 1.67 -10.31
C THR A 24 -6.17 2.21 -9.22
N TRP A 25 -4.87 2.21 -9.49
CA TRP A 25 -3.85 2.71 -8.59
C TRP A 25 -3.23 3.98 -9.16
N THR A 26 -3.04 4.99 -8.32
CA THR A 26 -2.38 6.24 -8.69
C THR A 26 -1.36 6.59 -7.63
N GLY A 27 -0.16 7.01 -8.03
CA GLY A 27 0.94 7.32 -7.10
C GLY A 27 1.60 6.11 -6.44
N ALA A 28 1.21 4.88 -6.82
CA ALA A 28 1.79 3.62 -6.37
C ALA A 28 2.89 3.15 -7.33
N ASN A 29 4.12 3.06 -6.82
CA ASN A 29 5.27 2.55 -7.54
C ASN A 29 5.69 1.21 -6.96
N ILE A 30 6.42 0.42 -7.75
CA ILE A 30 6.95 -0.88 -7.36
C ILE A 30 8.47 -0.83 -7.44
N LEU A 31 9.14 -1.37 -6.43
CA LEU A 31 10.58 -1.63 -6.48
C LEU A 31 10.89 -2.99 -5.86
N ASN A 32 12.07 -3.51 -6.18
CA ASN A 32 12.59 -4.70 -5.53
C ASN A 32 13.18 -4.31 -4.16
N GLY A 33 12.47 -4.58 -3.07
CA GLY A 33 12.91 -4.27 -1.71
C GLY A 33 14.13 -5.10 -1.26
N ALA A 34 14.38 -6.26 -1.88
CA ALA A 34 15.53 -7.10 -1.53
C ALA A 34 16.87 -6.43 -1.91
N THR A 35 16.89 -5.51 -2.89
CA THR A 35 18.11 -4.78 -3.26
C THR A 35 18.51 -3.70 -2.25
N TYR A 36 17.66 -3.43 -1.25
CA TYR A 36 17.88 -2.39 -0.24
C TYR A 36 18.21 -2.97 1.15
N ASN A 37 18.71 -4.19 1.21
CA ASN A 37 19.15 -4.85 2.44
C ASN A 37 20.48 -4.28 2.98
N PRO A 38 20.64 -4.00 4.28
CA PRO A 38 19.65 -3.83 5.36
C PRO A 38 19.34 -2.35 5.63
N ILE A 39 19.38 -1.51 4.61
CA ILE A 39 19.53 -0.06 4.76
C ILE A 39 18.16 0.65 4.83
N SER A 40 17.07 -0.02 4.42
CA SER A 40 15.75 0.61 4.34
C SER A 40 14.61 -0.30 4.76
N GLY A 41 13.47 0.33 5.08
CA GLY A 41 12.24 -0.40 5.35
C GLY A 41 11.70 -1.17 4.14
N TYR A 42 12.14 -0.85 2.91
CA TYR A 42 11.77 -1.66 1.73
C TYR A 42 12.20 -3.11 1.90
N HIS A 43 13.37 -3.35 2.47
CA HIS A 43 13.80 -4.71 2.79
C HIS A 43 12.96 -5.31 3.93
N VAL A 44 12.67 -4.53 4.96
CA VAL A 44 11.97 -4.99 6.17
C VAL A 44 10.56 -5.50 5.87
N VAL A 45 9.82 -4.86 4.96
CA VAL A 45 8.44 -5.26 4.63
C VAL A 45 8.34 -6.32 3.53
N THR A 46 9.46 -6.73 2.91
CA THR A 46 9.46 -7.88 1.99
C THR A 46 9.19 -9.19 2.75
N CYS A 47 7.92 -9.60 2.80
CA CYS A 47 7.54 -10.89 3.40
C CYS A 47 7.19 -11.90 2.30
N GLY A 48 8.18 -12.69 1.87
CA GLY A 48 8.00 -13.81 0.94
C GLY A 48 8.08 -13.47 -0.55
N GLY A 49 8.11 -12.19 -0.91
CA GLY A 49 8.37 -11.71 -2.28
C GLY A 49 9.43 -10.61 -2.29
N SER A 50 10.02 -10.35 -3.45
CA SER A 50 11.09 -9.34 -3.58
C SER A 50 10.56 -7.92 -3.76
N TYR A 51 9.29 -7.74 -4.11
CA TYR A 51 8.73 -6.45 -4.51
C TYR A 51 7.84 -5.83 -3.45
N VAL A 52 7.93 -4.50 -3.34
CA VAL A 52 7.12 -3.69 -2.43
C VAL A 52 6.51 -2.53 -3.18
N MET A 53 5.28 -2.16 -2.78
CA MET A 53 4.65 -0.93 -3.22
C MET A 53 5.18 0.24 -2.39
N PHE A 54 5.51 1.36 -3.03
CA PHE A 54 5.99 2.55 -2.35
C PHE A 54 5.49 3.84 -3.00
N THR A 55 5.61 4.93 -2.26
CA THR A 55 5.40 6.30 -2.73
C THR A 55 6.22 7.27 -1.90
N SER A 56 6.53 8.44 -2.47
CA SER A 56 7.03 9.61 -1.73
C SER A 56 5.90 10.62 -1.43
N GLY A 57 4.67 10.32 -1.84
CA GLY A 57 3.50 11.19 -1.70
C GLY A 57 2.24 10.39 -1.37
N THR A 58 1.16 10.66 -2.10
CA THR A 58 -0.15 10.01 -1.88
C THR A 58 -0.32 8.82 -2.82
N ILE A 59 -0.86 7.71 -2.30
CA ILE A 59 -1.37 6.60 -3.10
C ILE A 59 -2.88 6.67 -3.10
N THR A 60 -3.50 6.63 -4.27
CA THR A 60 -4.95 6.44 -4.39
C THR A 60 -5.23 5.05 -4.91
N MET A 61 -6.09 4.30 -4.21
CA MET A 61 -6.65 3.02 -4.63
C MET A 61 -8.15 3.18 -4.84
N GLN A 62 -8.63 3.01 -6.06
CA GLN A 62 -10.05 3.14 -6.41
C GLN A 62 -10.59 1.84 -6.97
N LYS A 63 -11.77 1.42 -6.52
CA LYS A 63 -12.40 0.17 -6.97
C LYS A 63 -12.85 0.23 -8.43
N ILE A 64 -12.66 -0.87 -9.17
CA ILE A 64 -13.19 -1.07 -10.53
C ILE A 64 -14.35 -2.10 -10.47
N PRO A 65 -15.49 -1.84 -11.16
CA PRO A 65 -15.83 -0.58 -11.83
C PRO A 65 -16.10 0.54 -10.81
N THR A 66 -15.99 1.79 -11.28
CA THR A 66 -16.27 2.96 -10.43
C THR A 66 -17.70 2.92 -9.89
N GLY A 67 -17.88 3.39 -8.65
CA GLY A 67 -19.16 3.35 -7.94
C GLY A 67 -19.45 2.03 -7.23
N THR A 68 -18.55 1.05 -7.26
CA THR A 68 -18.62 -0.15 -6.43
C THR A 68 -17.77 0.01 -5.17
N THR A 69 -18.18 -0.67 -4.09
CA THR A 69 -17.49 -0.60 -2.80
C THR A 69 -16.69 -1.87 -2.50
N PHE A 70 -15.77 -1.77 -1.54
CA PHE A 70 -14.99 -2.87 -1.02
C PHE A 70 -14.80 -2.75 0.49
N SER A 71 -14.23 -3.79 1.09
CA SER A 71 -13.79 -3.78 2.48
C SER A 71 -12.27 -3.87 2.55
N LEU A 72 -11.67 -3.12 3.46
CA LEU A 72 -10.24 -3.11 3.73
C LEU A 72 -10.01 -3.49 5.19
N ASN A 73 -9.58 -4.74 5.40
CA ASN A 73 -9.38 -5.27 6.74
C ASN A 73 -8.02 -4.83 7.30
N SER A 74 -6.95 -5.13 6.57
CA SER A 74 -5.58 -4.85 7.02
C SER A 74 -4.56 -4.82 5.89
N PHE A 75 -3.41 -4.20 6.14
CA PHE A 75 -2.22 -4.31 5.31
C PHE A 75 -0.94 -4.13 6.14
N LEU A 76 0.21 -4.40 5.54
CA LEU A 76 1.52 -4.18 6.16
C LEU A 76 2.13 -2.89 5.64
N ALA A 77 2.70 -2.09 6.53
CA ALA A 77 3.39 -0.85 6.19
C ALA A 77 4.65 -0.65 7.03
N THR A 78 5.59 0.12 6.49
CA THR A 78 6.82 0.52 7.16
C THR A 78 7.30 1.84 6.56
N ALA A 79 8.08 2.62 7.31
CA ALA A 79 8.75 3.78 6.73
C ALA A 79 9.96 3.31 5.92
N ALA A 80 10.29 4.00 4.82
CA ALA A 80 11.43 3.61 3.99
C ALA A 80 12.77 4.07 4.59
N TRP A 81 12.84 5.34 5.01
CA TRP A 81 14.10 6.02 5.32
C TRP A 81 14.14 6.76 6.65
N TYR A 82 12.97 7.17 7.18
CA TYR A 82 12.88 7.98 8.39
C TYR A 82 11.90 7.37 9.38
N ASP A 83 12.33 7.31 10.63
CA ASP A 83 11.48 6.94 11.76
C ASP A 83 10.43 8.02 12.05
N ASN A 84 9.37 7.62 12.74
CA ASN A 84 8.24 8.47 13.10
C ASN A 84 7.52 9.10 11.90
N LEU A 85 7.50 8.41 10.76
CA LEU A 85 6.75 8.86 9.59
C LEU A 85 5.24 8.74 9.86
N ASN A 86 4.52 9.85 9.79
CA ASN A 86 3.07 9.86 9.95
C ASN A 86 2.36 9.47 8.65
N LEU A 87 1.72 8.30 8.65
CA LEU A 87 0.84 7.83 7.58
C LEU A 87 -0.60 8.19 7.90
N THR A 88 -1.17 9.11 7.14
CA THR A 88 -2.61 9.38 7.15
C THR A 88 -3.30 8.52 6.10
N ILE A 89 -4.36 7.83 6.50
CA ILE A 89 -5.16 6.97 5.63
C ILE A 89 -6.61 7.48 5.68
N SER A 90 -7.24 7.63 4.53
CA SER A 90 -8.64 8.04 4.42
C SER A 90 -9.43 7.09 3.52
N GLY A 91 -10.56 6.63 4.01
CA GLY A 91 -11.53 5.83 3.26
C GLY A 91 -12.72 6.69 2.85
N ARG A 92 -13.09 6.64 1.56
CA ARG A 92 -14.16 7.45 0.99
C ARG A 92 -15.28 6.62 0.38
N LEU A 93 -16.49 7.16 0.41
CA LEU A 93 -17.63 6.72 -0.38
C LEU A 93 -18.16 7.92 -1.17
N SER A 94 -18.23 7.81 -2.49
CA SER A 94 -18.71 8.86 -3.40
C SER A 94 -18.05 10.21 -3.09
N SER A 95 -16.71 10.22 -2.98
CA SER A 95 -15.84 11.36 -2.62
C SER A 95 -15.90 11.85 -1.16
N THR A 96 -16.87 11.42 -0.36
CA THR A 96 -16.96 11.80 1.06
C THR A 96 -16.07 10.90 1.91
N VAL A 97 -15.21 11.49 2.75
CA VAL A 97 -14.43 10.74 3.74
C VAL A 97 -15.35 10.21 4.82
N ILE A 98 -15.42 8.88 4.94
CA ILE A 98 -16.23 8.20 5.97
C ILE A 98 -15.37 7.49 7.02
N TYR A 99 -14.08 7.28 6.72
CA TYR A 99 -13.09 6.79 7.68
C TYR A 99 -11.79 7.58 7.55
N SER A 100 -11.10 7.79 8.66
CA SER A 100 -9.74 8.34 8.66
C SER A 100 -8.96 7.83 9.88
N THR A 101 -7.67 7.57 9.69
CA THR A 101 -6.76 7.24 10.79
C THR A 101 -5.36 7.74 10.49
N ASN A 102 -4.55 7.90 11.55
CA ASN A 102 -3.14 8.23 11.47
C ASN A 102 -2.33 7.13 12.16
N ILE A 103 -1.23 6.73 11.53
CA ILE A 103 -0.35 5.67 12.02
C ILE A 103 1.08 6.16 11.94
N ILE A 104 1.84 5.94 13.01
CA ILE A 104 3.28 6.25 13.02
C ILE A 104 4.04 5.01 12.57
N LEU A 105 4.84 5.16 11.52
CA LEU A 105 5.68 4.12 10.96
C LEU A 105 7.15 4.30 11.37
N GLN A 106 7.86 3.19 11.46
CA GLN A 106 9.29 3.12 11.74
C GLN A 106 10.00 2.43 10.57
N VAL A 107 11.30 2.65 10.42
CA VAL A 107 12.08 2.08 9.30
C VAL A 107 12.31 0.59 9.49
N PHE A 108 12.68 0.19 10.70
CA PHE A 108 13.09 -1.18 11.01
C PHE A 108 12.01 -1.99 11.73
N SER A 109 10.74 -1.63 11.56
CA SER A 109 9.63 -2.36 12.17
C SER A 109 8.41 -2.39 11.26
N ILE A 110 7.97 -3.61 10.91
CA ILE A 110 6.72 -3.82 10.19
C ILE A 110 5.56 -3.42 11.10
N THR A 111 4.70 -2.54 10.62
CA THR A 111 3.44 -2.19 11.26
C THR A 111 2.30 -2.94 10.57
N VAL A 112 1.53 -3.70 11.34
CA VAL A 112 0.26 -4.27 10.87
C VAL A 112 -0.81 -3.20 11.05
N VAL A 113 -1.30 -2.67 9.93
CA VAL A 113 -2.37 -1.67 9.90
C VAL A 113 -3.70 -2.40 9.87
N ASN A 114 -4.46 -2.34 10.96
CA ASN A 114 -5.81 -2.91 11.06
C ASN A 114 -6.85 -1.78 10.92
N LEU A 115 -7.71 -1.88 9.92
CA LEU A 115 -8.73 -0.87 9.61
C LEU A 115 -10.14 -1.41 9.79
N ASN A 116 -10.43 -2.60 9.25
CA ASN A 116 -11.77 -3.19 9.21
C ASN A 116 -12.82 -2.24 8.63
N TRP A 117 -12.44 -1.47 7.60
CA TRP A 117 -13.32 -0.54 6.92
C TRP A 117 -14.16 -1.27 5.89
N SER A 118 -15.43 -0.89 5.74
CA SER A 118 -16.34 -1.47 4.76
C SER A 118 -17.13 -0.38 4.06
N GLY A 119 -17.54 -0.62 2.82
CA GLY A 119 -18.39 0.33 2.10
C GLY A 119 -17.65 1.55 1.56
N ILE A 120 -16.31 1.47 1.43
CA ILE A 120 -15.51 2.49 0.75
C ILE A 120 -15.37 2.14 -0.74
N ASP A 121 -15.29 3.15 -1.61
CA ASP A 121 -14.98 2.99 -3.03
C ASP A 121 -13.56 3.47 -3.38
N THR A 122 -12.96 4.26 -2.50
CA THR A 122 -11.65 4.88 -2.68
C THR A 122 -10.89 4.93 -1.35
N MET A 123 -9.60 4.65 -1.39
CA MET A 123 -8.64 4.87 -0.31
C MET A 123 -7.55 5.83 -0.78
N THR A 124 -7.13 6.76 0.10
CA THR A 124 -5.97 7.65 -0.08
C THR A 124 -5.08 7.66 1.13
#